data_AF-A0A5E8H5S1-F1
#
_entry.id   AF-A0A5E8H5S1-F1
#
_cell.length_a   1.000
_cell.length_b   1.000
_cell.length_c   1.000
_cell.angle_alpha   90.00
_cell.angle_beta   90.00
_cell.angle_gamma   90.00
#
_symmetry.space_group_name_H-M   'P 1'
#
loop_
_entity.id
_entity.type
_entity.pdbx_description
1 polymer ?
#
loop_
_entity_poly.entity_id
_entity_poly.type
_entity_poly.pdbx_seq_one_letter_code
_entity_poly.pdbx_strand_id
1 'polypeptide(L)'
;MADVISFLEALLPLSLTILIAGGLGGIAAFLTTSKTASTQVRFGITGFAMVGITAAFTVPLFLSLLQSNILSEVKSGENSEAYLIFGGFCILAGFSAKAFLSTLSDRVINELTNKMADGQERAEVQIQELKDNLAYQLQMKETATADQNSPLSPKLSQTGRSLSDLEKTVLSALGDLAVRTIDGISQDSAITNNQTEDAVVKLIDRKLATHRSPFGTGRRLVSLTEDGLELAARLATGGIL
;
A
#
# COMPACT_ATOMS: atom_id res chain seq x y z
N MET A 1 -30.92 15.00 4.92
CA MET A 1 -31.73 15.74 3.91
C MET A 1 -30.99 16.95 3.37
N ALA A 2 -30.39 17.81 4.21
CA ALA A 2 -29.59 18.96 3.75
C ALA A 2 -28.42 18.55 2.82
N ASP A 3 -27.65 17.50 3.15
CA ASP A 3 -26.54 17.05 2.29
C ASP A 3 -26.98 16.58 0.90
N VAL A 4 -28.18 15.98 0.79
CA VAL A 4 -28.72 15.52 -0.49
C VAL A 4 -29.13 16.71 -1.36
N ILE A 5 -29.69 17.76 -0.75
CA ILE A 5 -30.09 18.99 -1.45
C ILE A 5 -28.87 19.74 -1.96
N SER A 6 -27.83 19.90 -1.13
CA SER A 6 -26.56 20.52 -1.54
C SER A 6 -25.85 19.75 -2.65
N PHE A 7 -25.89 18.41 -2.58
CA PHE A 7 -25.38 17.56 -3.66
C PHE A 7 -26.17 17.72 -4.96
N LEU A 8 -27.49 17.85 -4.87
CA LEU A 8 -28.37 18.05 -6.03
C LEU A 8 -28.13 19.41 -6.70
N GLU A 9 -27.92 20.48 -5.92
CA GLU A 9 -27.58 21.81 -6.46
C GLU A 9 -26.25 21.81 -7.22
N ALA A 10 -25.24 21.08 -6.74
CA ALA A 10 -23.96 20.96 -7.43
C ALA A 10 -24.03 20.09 -8.71
N LEU A 11 -24.89 19.06 -8.71
CA LEU A 11 -25.04 18.14 -9.84
C LEU A 11 -25.89 18.73 -10.98
N LEU A 12 -26.83 19.62 -10.66
CA LEU A 12 -27.76 20.23 -11.61
C LEU A 12 -27.07 20.98 -12.77
N PRO A 13 -26.12 21.90 -12.55
CA PRO A 13 -25.44 22.62 -13.63
C PRO A 13 -24.54 21.71 -14.48
N LEU A 14 -23.91 20.71 -13.86
CA LEU A 14 -23.10 19.70 -14.55
C LEU A 14 -23.97 18.87 -15.51
N SER A 15 -25.09 18.35 -15.03
CA SER A 15 -26.02 17.55 -15.83
C SER A 15 -26.60 18.35 -17.00
N LEU A 16 -26.97 19.61 -16.76
CA LEU A 16 -27.46 20.52 -17.80
C LEU A 16 -26.40 20.75 -18.89
N THR A 17 -25.15 21.00 -18.47
CA THR A 17 -24.04 21.22 -19.40
C THR A 17 -23.79 19.98 -20.26
N ILE A 18 -23.77 18.79 -19.67
CA ILE A 18 -23.60 17.51 -20.38
C ILE A 18 -24.71 17.30 -21.41
N LEU A 19 -25.97 17.58 -21.05
CA LEU A 19 -27.12 17.40 -21.93
C LEU A 19 -27.04 18.33 -23.15
N ILE A 20 -26.76 19.61 -22.91
CA ILE A 20 -26.69 20.63 -23.96
C ILE A 20 -25.45 20.41 -24.85
N ALA A 21 -24.27 20.30 -24.25
CA ALA A 21 -23.00 20.16 -24.96
C ALA A 21 -22.87 18.82 -25.69
N GLY A 22 -23.24 17.72 -25.03
CA GLY A 22 -23.23 16.38 -25.62
C GLY A 22 -24.25 16.23 -26.74
N GLY A 23 -25.45 16.80 -26.56
CA GLY A 23 -26.46 16.89 -27.61
C GLY A 23 -25.96 17.70 -28.81
N LEU A 24 -25.38 18.89 -28.57
CA LEU A 24 -24.83 19.73 -29.64
C LEU A 24 -23.72 19.01 -30.41
N GLY A 25 -22.81 18.34 -29.70
CA GLY A 25 -21.73 17.55 -30.31
C GLY A 25 -22.27 16.41 -31.18
N GLY A 26 -23.26 15.67 -30.67
CA GLY A 26 -23.92 14.60 -31.42
C GLY A 26 -24.65 15.12 -32.67
N ILE A 27 -25.36 16.25 -32.57
CA ILE A 27 -26.01 16.89 -33.72
C ILE A 27 -24.97 17.38 -34.73
N ALA A 28 -23.86 17.97 -34.27
CA ALA A 28 -22.77 18.39 -35.15
C ALA A 28 -22.17 17.21 -35.93
N ALA A 29 -22.03 16.05 -35.28
CA ALA A 29 -21.60 14.80 -35.93
C ALA A 29 -22.62 14.31 -36.98
N PHE A 30 -23.93 14.46 -36.71
CA PHE A 30 -24.97 14.17 -37.71
C PHE A 30 -24.84 15.08 -38.94
N LEU A 31 -24.66 16.40 -38.75
CA LEU A 31 -24.52 17.32 -39.89
C LEU A 31 -23.29 17.01 -40.75
N THR A 32 -22.20 16.55 -40.15
CA THR A 32 -20.99 16.15 -40.90
C THR A 32 -21.17 14.81 -41.59
N THR A 33 -21.84 13.84 -40.96
CA THR A 33 -22.07 12.50 -41.55
C THR A 33 -23.16 12.51 -42.62
N SER A 34 -24.18 13.37 -42.50
CA SER A 34 -25.24 13.54 -43.51
C SER A 34 -24.72 14.08 -44.84
N LYS A 35 -23.57 14.77 -44.86
CA LYS A 35 -22.91 15.14 -46.12
C LYS A 35 -22.25 13.96 -46.84
N THR A 36 -22.00 12.84 -46.16
CA THR A 36 -21.17 11.74 -46.70
C THR A 36 -21.92 10.42 -46.93
N ALA A 37 -23.18 10.29 -46.50
CA ALA A 37 -23.89 9.01 -46.58
C ALA A 37 -25.32 9.14 -47.14
N SER A 38 -25.56 8.51 -48.29
CA SER A 38 -26.87 8.19 -48.87
C SER A 38 -27.58 7.01 -48.17
N THR A 39 -27.09 6.60 -47.00
CA THR A 39 -27.58 5.41 -46.30
C THR A 39 -28.41 5.81 -45.09
N GLN A 40 -29.72 5.77 -45.30
CA GLN A 40 -30.79 5.49 -44.33
C GLN A 40 -30.32 5.30 -42.88
N VAL A 41 -30.04 6.41 -42.18
CA VAL A 41 -29.77 6.37 -40.74
C VAL A 41 -31.11 6.19 -40.03
N ARG A 42 -31.34 4.96 -39.58
CA ARG A 42 -32.58 4.45 -38.95
C ARG A 42 -33.09 5.23 -37.73
N PHE A 43 -32.37 6.24 -37.23
CA PHE A 43 -32.71 7.03 -36.05
C PHE A 43 -32.60 8.56 -36.23
N GLY A 44 -32.28 9.07 -37.42
CA GLY A 44 -32.24 10.53 -37.68
C GLY A 44 -31.37 11.34 -36.71
N ILE A 45 -31.69 12.63 -36.55
CA ILE A 45 -30.99 13.58 -35.65
C ILE A 45 -31.07 13.12 -34.18
N THR A 46 -32.18 12.52 -33.77
CA THR A 46 -32.45 12.07 -32.40
C THR A 46 -31.52 10.94 -31.96
N GLY A 47 -31.20 9.99 -32.85
CA GLY A 47 -30.24 8.92 -32.53
C GLY A 47 -28.82 9.44 -32.29
N PHE A 48 -28.38 10.39 -33.12
CA PHE A 48 -27.06 11.00 -32.97
C PHE A 48 -26.95 11.88 -31.72
N ALA A 49 -28.02 12.62 -31.38
CA ALA A 49 -28.09 13.37 -30.14
C ALA A 49 -27.99 12.44 -28.91
N MET A 50 -28.72 11.32 -28.90
CA MET A 50 -28.65 10.35 -27.79
C MET A 50 -27.26 9.76 -27.63
N VAL A 51 -26.62 9.33 -28.73
CA VAL A 51 -25.24 8.80 -28.68
C VAL A 51 -24.25 9.86 -28.19
N GLY A 52 -24.43 11.13 -28.61
CA GLY A 52 -23.62 12.25 -28.13
C GLY A 52 -23.78 12.52 -26.64
N ILE A 53 -25.01 12.47 -26.11
CA ILE A 53 -25.29 12.60 -24.68
C ILE A 53 -24.66 11.43 -23.91
N THR A 54 -24.78 10.19 -24.39
CA THR A 54 -24.15 9.02 -23.75
C THR A 54 -22.63 9.17 -23.69
N ALA A 55 -21.99 9.62 -24.77
CA ALA A 55 -20.55 9.88 -24.78
C ALA A 55 -20.17 10.99 -23.79
N ALA A 56 -20.91 12.09 -23.74
CA ALA A 56 -20.67 13.19 -22.81
C ALA A 56 -20.84 12.79 -21.34
N PHE A 57 -21.77 11.87 -21.02
CA PHE A 57 -21.90 11.29 -19.67
C PHE A 57 -20.68 10.47 -19.24
N THR A 58 -19.88 9.99 -20.18
CA THR A 58 -18.66 9.23 -19.90
C THR A 58 -17.45 10.17 -19.68
N VAL A 59 -17.57 11.46 -20.01
CA VAL A 59 -16.49 12.47 -19.85
C VAL A 59 -16.10 12.69 -18.38
N PRO A 60 -17.04 12.85 -17.41
CA PRO A 60 -16.67 12.97 -16.00
C PRO A 60 -15.88 11.76 -15.48
N LEU A 61 -16.26 10.55 -15.93
CA LEU A 61 -15.56 9.31 -15.59
C LEU A 61 -14.17 9.25 -16.23
N PHE A 62 -14.02 9.74 -17.45
CA PHE A 62 -12.69 9.83 -18.07
C PHE A 62 -11.78 10.85 -17.39
N LEU A 63 -12.31 12.02 -17.02
CA LEU A 63 -11.57 13.08 -16.33
C LEU A 63 -11.10 12.65 -14.93
N SER A 64 -11.86 11.78 -14.25
CA SER A 64 -11.45 11.20 -12.97
C SER A 64 -10.35 10.15 -13.13
N LEU A 65 -10.36 9.36 -14.21
CA LEU A 65 -9.30 8.40 -14.52
C LEU A 65 -7.98 9.08 -14.92
N LEU A 66 -8.05 10.22 -15.60
CA LEU A 66 -6.86 11.03 -15.92
C LEU A 66 -6.36 11.88 -14.75
N GLN A 67 -6.95 11.73 -13.56
CA GLN A 67 -6.57 12.45 -12.34
C GLN A 67 -6.57 13.98 -12.54
N SER A 68 -7.53 14.50 -13.30
CA SER A 68 -7.59 15.92 -13.65
C SER A 68 -8.20 16.77 -12.53
N ASN A 69 -7.50 17.84 -12.13
CA ASN A 69 -8.00 18.83 -11.15
C ASN A 69 -9.20 19.65 -11.69
N ILE A 70 -9.50 19.51 -12.98
CA ILE A 70 -10.60 20.22 -13.65
C ILE A 70 -11.95 19.82 -13.04
N LEU A 71 -12.14 18.55 -12.66
CA LEU A 71 -13.40 18.11 -12.09
C LEU A 71 -13.63 18.67 -10.67
N SER A 72 -12.58 18.80 -9.86
CA SER A 72 -12.63 19.47 -8.56
C SER A 72 -12.92 20.96 -8.72
N GLU A 73 -12.32 21.60 -9.73
CA GLU A 73 -12.45 23.03 -9.96
C GLU A 73 -13.83 23.44 -10.49
N VAL A 74 -14.43 22.61 -11.36
CA VAL A 74 -15.84 22.76 -11.78
C VAL A 74 -16.80 22.55 -10.61
N LYS A 75 -16.50 21.59 -9.72
CA LYS A 75 -17.34 21.29 -8.55
C LYS A 75 -17.29 22.41 -7.50
N SER A 76 -16.13 23.03 -7.30
CA SER A 76 -15.97 24.16 -6.37
C SER A 76 -16.62 25.45 -6.87
N GLY A 77 -16.93 25.55 -8.18
CA GLY A 77 -17.63 26.70 -8.75
C GLY A 77 -16.82 27.99 -8.78
N GLU A 78 -15.54 27.94 -8.41
CA GLU A 78 -14.69 29.12 -8.23
C GLU A 78 -14.18 29.68 -9.57
N ASN A 79 -14.07 28.84 -10.61
CA ASN A 79 -13.42 29.19 -11.87
C ASN A 79 -14.32 28.95 -13.09
N SER A 80 -14.72 30.03 -13.77
CA SER A 80 -15.52 29.98 -15.00
C SER A 80 -14.77 29.33 -16.17
N GLU A 81 -13.44 29.37 -16.17
CA GLU A 81 -12.60 28.73 -17.19
C GLU A 81 -12.73 27.20 -17.17
N ALA A 82 -12.81 26.61 -15.99
CA ALA A 82 -12.94 25.16 -15.83
C ALA A 82 -14.27 24.65 -16.44
N TYR A 83 -15.34 25.44 -16.31
CA TYR A 83 -16.64 25.15 -16.94
C TYR A 83 -16.56 25.17 -18.47
N LEU A 84 -15.82 26.11 -19.05
CA LEU A 84 -15.62 26.17 -20.51
C LEU A 84 -14.82 24.98 -21.02
N ILE A 85 -13.75 24.60 -20.32
CA ILE A 85 -12.93 23.43 -20.67
C ILE A 85 -13.76 22.15 -20.58
N PHE A 86 -14.53 21.98 -19.49
CA PHE A 86 -15.43 20.85 -19.32
C PHE A 86 -16.49 20.78 -20.43
N GLY A 87 -17.16 21.90 -20.72
CA GLY A 87 -18.10 21.99 -21.83
C GLY A 87 -17.48 21.63 -23.17
N GLY A 88 -16.25 22.08 -23.43
CA GLY A 88 -15.47 21.72 -24.62
C GLY A 88 -15.23 20.21 -24.73
N PHE A 89 -14.84 19.55 -23.63
CA PHE A 89 -14.71 18.10 -23.60
C PHE A 89 -16.04 17.38 -23.87
N CYS A 90 -17.16 17.86 -23.33
CA CYS A 90 -18.48 17.30 -23.61
C CYS A 90 -18.89 17.43 -25.09
N ILE A 91 -18.62 18.57 -25.73
CA ILE A 91 -18.87 18.76 -27.17
C ILE A 91 -17.98 17.82 -27.99
N LEU A 92 -16.68 17.75 -27.67
CA LEU A 92 -15.73 16.92 -28.41
C LEU A 92 -16.07 15.42 -28.28
N ALA A 93 -16.42 14.99 -27.06
CA ALA A 93 -16.88 13.64 -26.81
C ALA A 93 -18.17 13.32 -27.56
N GLY A 94 -19.14 14.25 -27.59
CA GLY A 94 -20.36 14.08 -28.38
C GLY A 94 -20.10 14.03 -29.89
N PHE A 95 -19.22 14.90 -30.39
CA PHE A 95 -18.85 14.98 -31.81
C PHE A 95 -18.13 13.71 -32.29
N SER A 96 -17.23 13.17 -31.47
CA SER A 96 -16.45 11.97 -31.78
C SER A 96 -16.91 10.74 -30.98
N ALA A 97 -18.20 10.65 -30.65
CA ALA A 97 -18.74 9.67 -29.71
C ALA A 97 -18.27 8.23 -29.96
N LYS A 98 -18.22 7.79 -31.23
CA LYS A 98 -17.76 6.44 -31.58
C LYS A 98 -16.29 6.20 -31.22
N ALA A 99 -15.39 7.12 -31.59
CA ALA A 99 -13.96 6.98 -31.34
C ALA A 99 -13.60 7.26 -29.88
N PHE A 100 -14.33 8.19 -29.25
CA PHE A 100 -14.19 8.51 -27.84
C PHE A 100 -14.56 7.29 -26.98
N LEU A 101 -15.76 6.72 -27.17
CA LEU A 101 -16.22 5.56 -26.39
C LEU A 101 -15.33 4.32 -26.58
N SER A 102 -14.82 4.06 -27.80
CA SER A 102 -13.88 2.94 -28.01
C SER A 102 -12.58 3.16 -27.24
N THR A 103 -11.99 4.36 -27.34
CA THR A 103 -10.75 4.70 -26.64
C THR A 103 -10.92 4.66 -25.12
N LEU A 104 -12.07 5.12 -24.61
CA LEU A 104 -12.40 5.03 -23.20
C LEU A 104 -12.52 3.60 -22.73
N SER A 105 -13.21 2.75 -23.50
CA SER A 105 -13.36 1.34 -23.18
C SER A 105 -11.99 0.68 -23.04
N ASP A 106 -11.09 0.89 -24.01
CA ASP A 106 -9.74 0.34 -23.98
C ASP A 106 -8.94 0.84 -22.77
N ARG A 107 -9.03 2.15 -22.48
CA ARG A 107 -8.38 2.78 -21.31
C ARG A 107 -8.87 2.19 -19.99
N VAL A 108 -10.20 2.08 -19.82
CA VAL A 108 -10.82 1.56 -18.60
C VAL A 108 -10.46 0.09 -18.42
N ILE A 109 -10.55 -0.72 -19.47
CA ILE A 109 -10.20 -2.14 -19.41
C ILE A 109 -8.73 -2.29 -19.04
N ASN A 110 -7.82 -1.57 -19.70
CA ASN A 110 -6.38 -1.64 -19.40
C ASN A 110 -6.08 -1.19 -17.97
N GLU A 111 -6.70 -0.12 -17.48
CA GLU A 111 -6.54 0.35 -16.11
C GLU A 111 -7.04 -0.68 -15.08
N LEU A 112 -8.18 -1.33 -15.36
CA LEU A 112 -8.72 -2.40 -14.52
C LEU A 112 -7.82 -3.64 -14.57
N THR A 113 -7.33 -4.04 -15.74
CA THR A 113 -6.40 -5.16 -15.91
C THR A 113 -5.10 -4.90 -15.19
N ASN A 114 -4.52 -3.70 -15.30
CA ASN A 114 -3.31 -3.34 -14.59
C ASN A 114 -3.52 -3.34 -13.07
N LYS A 115 -4.64 -2.81 -12.58
CA LYS A 115 -4.99 -2.85 -11.15
C LYS A 115 -5.27 -4.26 -10.64
N MET A 116 -5.85 -5.13 -11.46
CA MET A 116 -6.03 -6.54 -11.12
C MET A 116 -4.70 -7.29 -11.14
N ALA A 117 -3.82 -7.03 -12.09
CA ALA A 117 -2.47 -7.60 -12.14
C ALA A 117 -1.65 -7.16 -10.92
N ASP A 118 -1.63 -5.88 -10.59
CA ASP A 118 -1.01 -5.35 -9.37
C ASP A 118 -1.66 -5.91 -8.11
N GLY A 119 -2.98 -6.09 -8.10
CA GLY A 119 -3.72 -6.67 -6.99
C GLY A 119 -3.43 -8.15 -6.79
N GLN A 120 -3.24 -8.89 -7.88
CA GLN A 120 -2.88 -10.29 -7.88
C GLN A 120 -1.42 -10.49 -7.51
N GLU A 121 -0.50 -9.67 -8.04
CA GLU A 121 0.90 -9.66 -7.63
C GLU A 121 1.03 -9.32 -6.13
N ARG A 122 0.28 -8.33 -5.64
CA ARG A 122 0.23 -8.01 -4.20
C ARG A 122 -0.43 -9.10 -3.36
N ALA A 123 -1.41 -9.82 -3.90
CA ALA A 123 -2.03 -10.97 -3.21
C ALA A 123 -1.06 -12.16 -3.18
N GLU A 124 -0.33 -12.41 -4.26
CA GLU A 124 0.67 -13.46 -4.36
C GLU A 124 1.88 -13.15 -3.48
N VAL A 125 2.36 -11.91 -3.43
CA VAL A 125 3.40 -11.45 -2.50
C VAL A 125 2.92 -11.59 -1.05
N GLN A 126 1.68 -11.19 -0.71
CA GLN A 126 1.15 -11.37 0.64
C GLN A 126 0.98 -12.85 1.00
N ILE A 127 0.54 -13.71 0.07
CA ILE A 127 0.42 -15.16 0.29
C ILE A 127 1.80 -15.79 0.43
N GLN A 128 2.80 -15.32 -0.33
CA GLN A 128 4.17 -15.80 -0.24
C GLN A 128 4.83 -15.35 1.06
N GLU A 129 4.63 -14.11 1.49
CA GLU A 129 5.06 -13.63 2.80
C GLU A 129 4.35 -14.35 3.95
N LEU A 130 3.06 -14.68 3.82
CA LEU A 130 2.35 -15.51 4.80
C LEU A 130 2.88 -16.93 4.83
N LYS A 131 3.17 -17.53 3.67
CA LYS A 131 3.77 -18.86 3.57
C LYS A 131 5.19 -18.89 4.13
N ASP A 132 6.00 -17.88 3.86
CA ASP A 132 7.36 -17.77 4.38
C ASP A 132 7.36 -17.51 5.88
N ASN A 133 6.44 -16.67 6.39
CA ASN A 133 6.26 -16.49 7.84
C ASN A 133 5.72 -17.76 8.51
N LEU A 134 4.80 -18.48 7.88
CA LEU A 134 4.28 -19.75 8.40
C LEU A 134 5.34 -20.85 8.36
N ALA A 135 6.16 -20.91 7.31
CA ALA A 135 7.30 -21.81 7.20
C ALA A 135 8.37 -21.49 8.26
N TYR A 136 8.63 -20.21 8.51
CA TYR A 136 9.49 -19.77 9.60
C TYR A 136 8.92 -20.17 10.97
N GLN A 137 7.62 -19.99 11.20
CA GLN A 137 6.95 -20.42 12.44
C GLN A 137 6.92 -21.94 12.61
N LEU A 138 6.77 -22.70 11.52
CA LEU A 138 6.82 -24.17 11.55
C LEU A 138 8.25 -24.65 11.81
N GLN A 139 9.26 -24.04 11.20
CA GLN A 139 10.66 -24.32 11.54
C GLN A 139 10.97 -23.98 12.99
N MET A 140 10.47 -22.84 13.51
CA MET A 140 10.61 -22.45 14.92
C MET A 140 9.87 -23.41 15.87
N LYS A 141 8.78 -24.02 15.42
CA LYS A 141 8.02 -25.04 16.18
C LYS A 141 8.64 -26.43 16.09
N GLU A 142 9.31 -26.78 14.99
CA GLU A 142 9.99 -28.07 14.81
C GLU A 142 11.28 -28.12 15.65
N THR A 143 11.98 -26.99 15.81
CA THR A 143 13.09 -26.87 16.80
C THR A 143 12.60 -26.91 18.25
N ALA A 144 11.31 -26.64 18.52
CA ALA A 144 10.73 -26.73 19.86
C ALA A 144 10.30 -28.15 20.27
N THR A 145 10.42 -29.15 19.38
CA THR A 145 10.09 -30.56 19.68
C THR A 145 11.25 -31.54 19.51
N ALA A 146 12.47 -31.08 19.18
CA ALA A 146 13.65 -31.93 19.17
C ALA A 146 14.37 -31.91 20.54
N ASP A 147 14.21 -33.00 21.29
CA ASP A 147 15.02 -33.47 22.42
C ASP A 147 15.07 -32.63 23.73
N GLN A 148 14.08 -32.87 24.59
CA GLN A 148 14.10 -32.46 26.01
C GLN A 148 15.10 -33.23 26.91
N ASN A 149 16.14 -33.89 26.38
CA ASN A 149 17.11 -34.61 27.22
C ASN A 149 18.53 -34.69 26.64
N SER A 150 18.96 -33.72 25.83
CA SER A 150 20.36 -33.65 25.41
C SER A 150 21.16 -32.71 26.31
N PRO A 151 22.26 -33.17 26.95
CA PRO A 151 23.04 -32.36 27.87
C PRO A 151 23.67 -31.15 27.16
N LEU A 152 23.58 -29.98 27.82
CA LEU A 152 24.23 -28.75 27.39
C LEU A 152 25.73 -29.00 27.17
N SER A 153 26.33 -28.41 26.13
CA SER A 153 27.77 -28.52 25.97
C SER A 153 28.46 -27.94 27.23
N PRO A 154 29.49 -28.61 27.78
CA PRO A 154 30.10 -28.22 29.06
C PRO A 154 30.70 -26.80 29.05
N LYS A 155 30.90 -26.22 27.86
CA LYS A 155 31.37 -24.84 27.66
C LYS A 155 30.27 -23.79 27.86
N LEU A 156 29.02 -24.10 27.53
CA LEU A 156 27.91 -23.15 27.64
C LEU A 156 27.40 -23.03 29.08
N SER A 157 27.35 -24.14 29.84
CA SER A 157 27.02 -24.13 31.28
C SER A 157 28.03 -23.36 32.13
N GLN A 158 29.32 -23.46 31.81
CA GLN A 158 30.36 -22.69 32.50
C GLN A 158 30.25 -21.19 32.19
N THR A 159 29.95 -20.85 30.94
CA THR A 159 29.76 -19.46 30.51
C THR A 159 28.54 -18.85 31.18
N GLY A 160 27.43 -19.60 31.26
CA GLY A 160 26.21 -19.24 31.96
C GLY A 160 26.38 -18.97 33.47
N ARG A 161 27.18 -19.80 34.15
CA ARG A 161 27.55 -19.61 35.57
C ARG A 161 28.48 -18.40 35.80
N SER A 162 29.25 -17.99 34.81
CA SER A 162 30.21 -16.89 34.88
C SER A 162 29.64 -15.53 34.46
N LEU A 163 28.33 -15.45 34.16
CA LEU A 163 27.64 -14.20 33.85
C LEU A 163 27.31 -13.44 35.14
N SER A 164 27.61 -12.14 35.16
CA SER A 164 27.17 -11.22 36.21
C SER A 164 25.65 -11.07 36.18
N ASP A 165 25.02 -10.74 37.32
CA ASP A 165 23.58 -10.54 37.41
C ASP A 165 23.08 -9.47 36.43
N LEU A 166 23.91 -8.46 36.14
CA LEU A 166 23.65 -7.42 35.15
C LEU A 166 23.64 -7.97 33.71
N GLU A 167 24.56 -8.88 33.38
CA GLU A 167 24.65 -9.52 32.06
C GLU A 167 23.45 -10.46 31.82
N LYS A 168 22.96 -11.14 32.87
CA LYS A 168 21.77 -12.00 32.79
C LYS A 168 20.49 -11.20 32.50
N THR A 169 20.31 -10.04 33.15
CA THR A 169 19.16 -9.15 32.91
C THR A 169 19.16 -8.59 31.49
N VAL A 170 20.33 -8.14 31.00
CA VAL A 170 20.46 -7.65 29.62
C VAL A 170 20.24 -8.78 28.62
N LEU A 171 20.75 -9.99 28.91
CA LEU A 171 20.57 -11.15 28.04
C LEU A 171 19.10 -11.60 27.97
N SER A 172 18.35 -11.57 29.07
CA SER A 172 16.91 -11.86 29.06
C SER A 172 16.11 -10.80 28.29
N ALA A 173 16.46 -9.52 28.42
CA ALA A 173 15.80 -8.43 27.68
C ALA A 173 16.10 -8.46 26.16
N LEU A 174 17.25 -9.05 25.78
CA LEU A 174 17.61 -9.31 24.39
C LEU A 174 16.93 -10.58 23.82
N GLY A 175 16.62 -11.57 24.66
CA GLY A 175 15.99 -12.82 24.24
C GLY A 175 14.56 -12.64 23.72
N ASP A 176 13.85 -11.65 24.23
CA ASP A 176 12.46 -11.37 23.86
C ASP A 176 12.31 -10.69 22.48
N LEU A 177 13.36 -9.99 21.99
CA LEU A 177 13.37 -9.36 20.67
C LEU A 177 14.70 -9.57 19.93
N ALA A 178 14.64 -10.22 18.76
CA ALA A 178 15.82 -10.66 17.98
C ALA A 178 16.80 -9.54 17.58
N VAL A 179 16.38 -8.27 17.49
CA VAL A 179 17.24 -7.11 17.16
C VAL A 179 16.74 -5.85 17.88
N ARG A 180 17.59 -5.17 18.67
CA ARG A 180 17.18 -3.97 19.44
C ARG A 180 18.28 -2.90 19.53
N THR A 181 17.90 -1.64 19.78
CA THR A 181 18.83 -0.53 20.05
C THR A 181 19.27 -0.51 21.51
N ILE A 182 20.46 0.02 21.80
CA ILE A 182 21.00 0.17 23.17
C ILE A 182 20.01 0.95 24.06
N ASP A 183 19.39 2.02 23.54
CA ASP A 183 18.37 2.79 24.26
C ASP A 183 17.10 1.99 24.57
N GLY A 184 16.71 1.07 23.68
CA GLY A 184 15.55 0.19 23.92
C GLY A 184 15.85 -0.87 24.98
N ILE A 185 17.10 -1.31 25.06
CA ILE A 185 17.55 -2.34 26.02
C ILE A 185 17.70 -1.74 27.41
N SER A 186 18.22 -0.50 27.51
CA SER A 186 18.37 0.20 28.79
C SER A 186 17.02 0.53 29.43
N GLN A 187 16.04 0.94 28.61
CA GLN A 187 14.69 1.23 29.07
C GLN A 187 13.96 -0.01 29.59
N ASP A 188 14.16 -1.16 28.95
CA ASP A 188 13.51 -2.42 29.33
C ASP A 188 14.20 -3.10 30.53
N SER A 189 15.52 -2.95 30.62
CA SER A 189 16.31 -3.51 31.72
C SER A 189 16.35 -2.60 32.95
N ALA A 190 15.78 -1.39 32.88
CA ALA A 190 15.88 -0.33 33.90
C ALA A 190 17.34 -0.01 34.34
N ILE A 191 18.29 -0.13 33.41
CA ILE A 191 19.74 0.06 33.64
C ILE A 191 20.21 1.29 32.85
N THR A 192 21.28 1.96 33.31
CA THR A 192 21.82 3.15 32.62
C THR A 192 22.45 2.77 31.28
N ASN A 193 22.28 3.59 30.23
CA ASN A 193 22.86 3.38 28.88
C ASN A 193 24.34 2.96 28.90
N ASN A 194 25.17 3.56 29.75
CA ASN A 194 26.60 3.21 29.88
C ASN A 194 26.83 1.80 30.43
N GLN A 195 25.99 1.35 31.37
CA GLN A 195 26.09 0.00 31.95
C GLN A 195 25.55 -1.06 30.98
N THR A 196 24.53 -0.72 30.19
CA THR A 196 24.01 -1.56 29.10
C THR A 196 25.06 -1.73 28.00
N GLU A 197 25.77 -0.67 27.62
CA GLU A 197 26.85 -0.73 26.62
C GLU A 197 28.02 -1.62 27.10
N ASP A 198 28.46 -1.47 28.35
CA ASP A 198 29.51 -2.33 28.94
C ASP A 198 29.10 -3.81 28.99
N ALA A 199 27.85 -4.10 29.36
CA ALA A 199 27.32 -5.46 29.36
C ALA A 199 27.24 -6.05 27.94
N VAL A 200 26.78 -5.26 26.95
CA VAL A 200 26.72 -5.68 25.56
C VAL A 200 28.11 -5.97 25.00
N VAL A 201 29.11 -5.14 25.30
CA VAL A 201 30.50 -5.38 24.89
C VAL A 201 31.04 -6.70 25.46
N LYS A 202 30.77 -7.00 26.74
CA LYS A 202 31.14 -8.27 27.36
C LYS A 202 30.40 -9.48 26.76
N LEU A 203 29.13 -9.31 26.41
CA LEU A 203 28.34 -10.35 25.72
C LEU A 203 28.87 -10.59 24.29
N ILE A 204 29.36 -9.56 23.61
CA ILE A 204 30.00 -9.69 22.30
C ILE A 204 31.36 -10.38 22.40
N ASP A 205 32.17 -10.04 23.41
CA ASP A 205 33.47 -10.69 23.67
C ASP A 205 33.30 -12.21 23.92
N ARG A 206 32.21 -12.58 24.61
CA ARG A 206 31.81 -13.97 24.86
C ARG A 206 31.11 -14.65 23.67
N LYS A 207 30.99 -13.97 22.52
CA LYS A 207 30.30 -14.44 21.30
C LYS A 207 28.80 -14.73 21.47
N LEU A 208 28.16 -14.14 22.47
CA LEU A 208 26.73 -14.29 22.77
C LEU A 208 25.86 -13.21 22.09
N ALA A 209 26.48 -12.12 21.63
CA ALA A 209 25.81 -11.03 20.93
C ALA A 209 26.67 -10.55 19.75
N THR A 210 26.04 -9.88 18.78
CA THR A 210 26.69 -9.28 17.61
C THR A 210 26.08 -7.90 17.35
N HIS A 211 26.93 -6.93 16.99
CA HIS A 211 26.46 -5.64 16.49
C HIS A 211 26.01 -5.76 15.03
N ARG A 212 24.81 -5.26 14.75
CA ARG A 212 24.33 -5.02 13.39
C ARG A 212 24.24 -3.52 13.18
N SER A 213 24.97 -2.99 12.21
CA SER A 213 24.76 -1.62 11.75
C SER A 213 23.94 -1.68 10.47
N PRO A 214 22.71 -1.16 10.44
CA PRO A 214 21.99 -1.01 9.19
C PRO A 214 22.73 0.03 8.32
N PHE A 215 22.89 -0.31 7.04
CA PHE A 215 23.58 0.52 6.06
C PHE A 215 22.94 1.92 6.04
N GLY A 216 23.73 2.95 6.36
CA GLY A 216 23.33 4.35 6.20
C GLY A 216 22.59 5.03 7.38
N THR A 217 22.35 4.38 8.52
CA THR A 217 21.56 5.01 9.62
C THR A 217 22.35 5.40 10.87
N GLY A 218 23.65 5.08 10.99
CA GLY A 218 24.49 5.45 12.14
C GLY A 218 24.06 4.88 13.50
N ARG A 219 22.94 4.14 13.56
CA ARG A 219 22.37 3.52 14.76
C ARG A 219 23.05 2.17 15.00
N ARG A 220 23.44 1.91 16.25
CA ARG A 220 23.99 0.62 16.69
C ARG A 220 22.83 -0.28 17.09
N LEU A 221 22.54 -1.30 16.29
CA LEU A 221 21.63 -2.38 16.68
C LEU A 221 22.45 -3.53 17.26
N VAL A 222 21.86 -4.23 18.22
CA VAL A 222 22.44 -5.42 18.85
C VAL A 222 21.50 -6.58 18.56
N SER A 223 22.05 -7.71 18.13
CA SER A 223 21.33 -8.96 17.90
C SER A 223 22.03 -10.11 18.65
N LEU A 224 21.28 -11.06 19.19
CA LEU A 224 21.86 -12.26 19.80
C LEU A 224 22.40 -13.22 18.74
N THR A 225 23.45 -13.95 19.09
CA THR A 225 23.89 -15.14 18.36
C THR A 225 23.04 -16.34 18.79
N GLU A 226 23.13 -17.45 18.05
CA GLU A 226 22.40 -18.70 18.34
C GLU A 226 22.67 -19.19 19.78
N ASP A 227 23.93 -19.13 20.21
CA ASP A 227 24.37 -19.46 21.58
C ASP A 227 23.80 -18.50 22.66
N GLY A 228 23.67 -17.21 22.33
CA GLY A 228 23.10 -16.20 23.24
C GLY A 228 21.59 -16.34 23.39
N LEU A 229 20.90 -16.73 22.31
CA LEU A 229 19.46 -16.97 22.31
C LEU A 229 19.10 -18.21 23.14
N GLU A 230 19.88 -19.27 23.06
CA GLU A 230 19.69 -20.49 23.86
C GLU A 230 19.83 -20.22 25.37
N LEU A 231 20.83 -19.41 25.76
CA LEU A 231 21.03 -19.00 27.15
C LEU A 231 19.93 -18.05 27.65
N ALA A 232 19.48 -17.11 26.82
CA ALA A 232 18.38 -16.22 27.16
C ALA A 232 17.06 -16.98 27.37
N ALA A 233 16.77 -17.96 26.50
CA ALA A 233 15.58 -18.80 26.61
C ALA A 233 15.57 -19.63 27.91
N ARG A 234 16.73 -20.17 28.31
CA ARG A 234 16.89 -20.92 29.58
C ARG A 234 16.76 -20.03 30.82
N LEU A 235 17.28 -18.80 30.77
CA LEU A 235 17.10 -17.81 31.84
C LEU A 235 15.62 -17.43 32.01
N ALA A 236 14.88 -17.27 30.90
CA ALA A 236 13.46 -16.93 30.93
C ALA A 236 12.57 -18.06 31.50
N THR A 237 12.98 -19.33 31.33
CA THR A 237 12.25 -20.51 31.85
C THR A 237 12.69 -20.94 33.26
N GLY A 238 13.62 -20.22 33.89
CA GLY A 238 14.13 -20.57 35.23
C GLY A 238 14.97 -21.86 35.27
N GLY A 239 15.53 -22.26 34.12
CA GLY A 239 16.36 -23.45 33.99
C GLY A 239 17.69 -23.33 34.73
N ILE A 240 18.20 -24.46 35.24
CA ILE A 240 19.49 -24.52 35.93
C ILE A 240 20.61 -24.33 34.90
N LEU A 241 21.47 -23.32 35.12
CA LEU A 241 22.70 -23.05 34.36
C LEU A 241 23.83 -24.04 34.71
#